data_AF-A0A6I1ZJZ1-F1
#
_entry.id   AF-A0A6I1ZJZ1-F1
#
_cell.length_a   1.000
_cell.length_b   1.000
_cell.length_c   1.000
_cell.angle_alpha   90.00
_cell.angle_beta   90.00
_cell.angle_gamma   90.00
#
_symmetry.space_group_name_H-M   'P 1'
#
loop_
_entity.id
_entity.type
_entity.pdbx_description
1 polymer ?
#
loop_
_entity_poly.entity_id
_entity_poly.type
_entity_poly.pdbx_seq_one_letter_code
_entity_poly.pdbx_strand_id
1 'polypeptide(L)'
;MSEKSGKYLFDHLDTVRELLALSPFGLITDVDGTISEIAPSPEEARVSPVCREQLASLTKQLELVAAISGRRALEVREMIGIEGMVYIGNHGLERWQNGAVEFIEGVQEYPARVIAALEELRGLLAIDGLALENKGVTLAIHYRHCLIGLVCPNTLISIPESPRLSTRSACGGDFISERQC
;
A
#
# COMPACT_ATOMS: atom_id res chain seq x y z
N MET A 1 25.96 9.08 -26.45
CA MET A 1 25.34 8.87 -25.13
C MET A 1 24.61 7.55 -25.22
N SER A 2 25.06 6.55 -24.46
CA SER A 2 24.48 5.21 -24.45
C SER A 2 23.06 5.28 -23.91
N GLU A 3 22.05 5.04 -24.74
CA GLU A 3 20.69 4.76 -24.28
C GLU A 3 20.76 3.55 -23.36
N LYS A 4 20.36 3.72 -22.10
CA LYS A 4 20.06 2.58 -21.24
C LYS A 4 18.79 1.96 -21.81
N SER A 5 18.93 0.93 -22.65
CA SER A 5 17.85 0.00 -22.97
C SER A 5 17.42 -0.64 -21.64
N GLY A 6 16.40 -0.06 -21.02
CA GLY A 6 15.73 -0.69 -19.89
C GLY A 6 15.12 -1.98 -20.41
N LYS A 7 15.48 -3.12 -19.80
CA LYS A 7 14.90 -4.42 -20.14
C LYS A 7 13.45 -4.41 -19.67
N TYR A 8 12.49 -4.21 -20.56
CA TYR A 8 11.09 -4.32 -20.18
C TYR A 8 10.70 -5.80 -20.12
N LEU A 9 9.80 -6.15 -19.20
CA LEU A 9 9.34 -7.53 -19.00
C LEU A 9 8.86 -8.17 -20.32
N PHE A 10 8.18 -7.38 -21.14
CA PHE A 10 7.60 -7.82 -22.42
C PHE A 10 8.63 -8.06 -23.52
N ASP A 11 9.88 -7.61 -23.34
CA ASP A 11 10.97 -7.89 -24.28
C ASP A 11 11.56 -9.30 -24.08
N HIS A 12 11.17 -9.99 -23.00
CA HIS A 12 11.77 -11.25 -22.56
C HIS A 12 10.73 -12.34 -22.27
N LEU A 13 9.64 -12.39 -23.06
CA LEU A 13 8.53 -13.32 -22.84
C LEU A 13 8.93 -14.80 -22.83
N ASP A 14 9.94 -15.19 -23.58
CA ASP A 14 10.43 -16.58 -23.56
C ASP A 14 11.07 -16.93 -22.21
N THR A 15 11.89 -16.04 -21.65
CA THR A 15 12.44 -16.21 -20.30
C THR A 15 11.35 -16.16 -19.23
N VAL A 16 10.36 -15.29 -19.38
CA VAL A 16 9.21 -15.25 -18.46
C VAL A 16 8.45 -16.56 -18.52
N ARG A 17 8.24 -17.16 -19.70
CA ARG A 17 7.59 -18.46 -19.84
C ARG A 17 8.34 -19.57 -19.10
N GLU A 18 9.67 -19.58 -19.15
CA GLU A 18 10.48 -20.55 -18.39
C GLU A 18 10.32 -20.37 -16.88
N LEU A 19 10.29 -19.12 -16.40
CA LEU A 19 10.06 -18.83 -14.98
C LEU A 19 8.65 -19.21 -14.51
N LEU A 20 7.64 -19.03 -15.36
CA LEU A 20 6.26 -19.44 -15.08
C LEU A 20 6.08 -20.96 -14.96
N ALA A 21 7.03 -21.76 -15.47
CA ALA A 21 7.01 -23.21 -15.31
C ALA A 21 7.56 -23.68 -13.94
N LEU A 22 8.18 -22.78 -13.16
CA LEU A 22 8.64 -23.07 -11.82
C LEU A 22 7.48 -23.01 -10.83
N SER A 23 7.42 -23.94 -9.88
CA SER A 23 6.51 -23.92 -8.74
C SER A 23 7.32 -23.85 -7.43
N PRO A 24 6.88 -23.06 -6.44
CA PRO A 24 5.66 -22.26 -6.44
C PRO A 24 5.80 -20.95 -7.25
N PHE A 25 4.72 -20.54 -7.93
CA PHE A 25 4.65 -19.24 -8.61
C PHE A 25 3.41 -18.47 -8.16
N GLY A 26 3.54 -17.16 -8.04
CA GLY A 26 2.47 -16.27 -7.65
C GLY A 26 2.50 -14.94 -8.39
N LEU A 27 1.32 -14.36 -8.61
CA LEU A 27 1.15 -13.02 -9.14
C LEU A 27 0.74 -12.07 -8.02
N ILE A 28 1.44 -10.94 -7.93
CA ILE A 28 1.08 -9.84 -7.03
C ILE A 28 0.94 -8.59 -7.89
N THR A 29 -0.20 -7.91 -7.78
CA THR A 29 -0.49 -6.69 -8.54
C THR A 29 -0.79 -5.52 -7.61
N ASP A 30 -0.40 -4.32 -8.04
CA ASP A 30 -1.01 -3.09 -7.56
C ASP A 30 -2.41 -2.90 -8.19
N VAL A 31 -3.20 -1.96 -7.66
CA VAL A 31 -4.58 -1.69 -8.10
C VAL A 31 -4.66 -0.42 -8.94
N ASP A 32 -4.48 0.74 -8.31
CA ASP A 32 -4.72 2.05 -8.91
C ASP A 32 -3.62 2.42 -9.92
N GLY A 33 -3.99 2.59 -11.19
CA GLY A 33 -3.03 2.82 -12.27
C GLY A 33 -2.34 1.56 -12.79
N THR A 34 -2.71 0.38 -12.26
CA THR A 34 -2.19 -0.92 -12.72
C THR A 34 -3.30 -1.77 -13.35
N ILE A 35 -4.27 -2.24 -12.57
CA ILE A 35 -5.44 -3.00 -13.06
C ILE A 35 -6.74 -2.17 -13.07
N SER A 36 -6.71 -1.00 -12.43
CA SER A 36 -7.75 0.03 -12.47
C SER A 36 -7.20 1.24 -13.20
N GLU A 37 -7.98 1.81 -14.12
CA GLU A 37 -7.63 3.10 -14.71
C GLU A 37 -7.63 4.20 -13.63
N ILE A 38 -6.77 5.22 -13.79
CA ILE A 38 -6.72 6.35 -12.88
C ILE A 38 -7.96 7.22 -13.14
N ALA A 39 -8.88 7.23 -12.18
CA ALA A 39 -10.08 8.06 -12.23
C ALA A 39 -9.86 9.46 -11.60
N PRO A 40 -10.72 10.45 -11.93
CA PRO A 40 -10.71 11.76 -11.30
C PRO A 40 -10.87 11.71 -9.77
N SER A 41 -11.70 10.80 -9.25
CA SER A 41 -11.86 10.54 -7.82
C SER A 41 -11.63 9.07 -7.45
N PRO A 42 -11.26 8.75 -6.20
CA PRO A 42 -11.06 7.37 -5.76
C PRO A 42 -12.32 6.50 -5.90
N GLU A 43 -13.52 7.05 -5.71
CA GLU A 43 -14.79 6.31 -5.77
C GLU A 43 -15.19 5.90 -7.19
N GLU A 44 -14.67 6.61 -8.20
CA GLU A 44 -14.93 6.34 -9.62
C GLU A 44 -14.00 5.27 -10.20
N ALA A 45 -12.93 4.91 -9.48
CA ALA A 45 -11.97 3.91 -9.94
C ALA A 45 -12.63 2.53 -10.07
N ARG A 46 -12.48 1.91 -11.25
CA ARG A 46 -12.99 0.56 -11.52
C ARG A 46 -11.89 -0.30 -12.11
N VAL A 47 -11.78 -1.51 -11.58
CA VAL A 47 -10.91 -2.54 -12.12
C VAL A 47 -11.38 -2.90 -13.53
N SER A 48 -10.45 -2.94 -14.48
CA SER A 48 -10.73 -3.33 -15.86
C SER A 48 -11.39 -4.71 -15.91
N PRO A 49 -12.52 -4.88 -16.63
CA PRO A 49 -13.17 -6.18 -16.78
C PRO A 49 -12.22 -7.26 -17.29
N VAL A 50 -11.34 -6.90 -18.24
CA VAL A 50 -10.34 -7.82 -18.80
C VAL A 50 -9.35 -8.26 -17.73
N CYS A 51 -8.80 -7.32 -16.95
CA CYS A 51 -7.88 -7.66 -15.86
C CYS A 51 -8.56 -8.55 -14.81
N ARG A 52 -9.81 -8.25 -14.45
CA ARG A 52 -10.60 -9.04 -13.51
C ARG A 52 -10.79 -10.48 -14.01
N GLU A 53 -11.15 -10.66 -15.27
CA GLU A 53 -11.31 -12.00 -15.87
C GLU A 53 -9.99 -12.79 -15.87
N GLN A 54 -8.87 -12.14 -16.22
CA GLN A 54 -7.56 -12.79 -16.20
C GLN A 54 -7.13 -13.19 -14.79
N LEU A 55 -7.30 -12.31 -13.80
CA LEU A 55 -7.01 -12.61 -12.40
C LEU A 55 -7.83 -13.82 -11.90
N ALA A 56 -9.12 -13.89 -12.25
CA ALA A 56 -9.98 -15.01 -11.89
C ALA A 56 -9.60 -16.33 -12.58
N SER A 57 -8.95 -16.26 -13.74
CA SER A 57 -8.36 -17.44 -14.40
C SER A 57 -7.08 -17.88 -13.70
N LEU A 58 -6.23 -16.92 -13.32
CA LEU A 58 -4.95 -17.18 -12.66
C LEU A 58 -5.11 -17.77 -11.26
N THR A 59 -6.17 -17.42 -10.51
CA THR A 59 -6.42 -18.03 -9.19
C THR A 59 -6.66 -19.54 -9.25
N LYS A 60 -7.00 -20.09 -10.43
CA LYS A 60 -7.18 -21.52 -10.65
C LYS A 60 -5.88 -22.24 -11.03
N GLN A 61 -4.85 -21.49 -11.41
CA GLN A 61 -3.61 -22.00 -11.99
C GLN A 61 -2.40 -21.75 -11.09
N LEU A 62 -2.43 -20.66 -10.33
CA LEU A 62 -1.34 -20.21 -9.47
C LEU A 62 -1.66 -20.49 -8.01
N GLU A 63 -0.61 -20.75 -7.23
CA GLU A 63 -0.72 -20.95 -5.78
C GLU A 63 -1.04 -19.64 -5.05
N LEU A 64 -0.66 -18.51 -5.63
CA LEU A 64 -0.90 -17.18 -5.07
C LEU A 64 -1.32 -16.20 -6.16
N VAL A 65 -2.45 -15.53 -5.96
CA VAL A 65 -2.81 -14.31 -6.66
C VAL A 65 -3.20 -13.28 -5.61
N ALA A 66 -2.48 -12.16 -5.58
CA ALA A 66 -2.66 -11.12 -4.57
C ALA A 66 -2.78 -9.73 -5.18
N ALA A 67 -3.57 -8.87 -4.53
CA ALA A 67 -3.57 -7.44 -4.76
C ALA A 67 -3.02 -6.71 -3.53
N ILE A 68 -2.07 -5.81 -3.74
CA ILE A 68 -1.54 -4.90 -2.72
C ILE A 68 -1.89 -3.47 -3.12
N SER A 69 -2.51 -2.70 -2.24
CA SER A 69 -2.91 -1.32 -2.53
C SER A 69 -2.73 -0.39 -1.34
N GLY A 70 -2.70 0.92 -1.62
CA GLY A 70 -2.88 1.97 -0.63
C GLY A 70 -4.33 2.20 -0.20
N ARG A 71 -5.30 1.58 -0.88
CA ARG A 71 -6.70 1.50 -0.45
C ARG A 71 -6.85 0.55 0.74
N ARG A 72 -8.01 0.61 1.40
CA ARG A 72 -8.31 -0.33 2.50
C ARG A 72 -8.52 -1.74 1.94
N ALA A 73 -8.14 -2.78 2.66
CA ALA A 73 -8.21 -4.16 2.16
C ALA A 73 -9.65 -4.58 1.81
N LEU A 74 -10.63 -4.15 2.61
CA LEU A 74 -12.05 -4.37 2.31
C LEU A 74 -12.46 -3.69 1.00
N GLU A 75 -12.04 -2.45 0.79
CA GLU A 75 -12.32 -1.69 -0.43
C GLU A 75 -11.72 -2.36 -1.67
N VAL A 76 -10.46 -2.78 -1.59
CA VAL A 76 -9.81 -3.56 -2.68
C VAL A 76 -10.58 -4.84 -2.97
N ARG A 77 -11.00 -5.56 -1.92
CA ARG A 77 -11.77 -6.80 -2.05
C ARG A 77 -13.13 -6.55 -2.70
N GLU A 78 -13.82 -5.47 -2.36
CA GLU A 78 -15.10 -5.08 -2.96
C GLU A 78 -14.96 -4.64 -4.43
N MET A 79 -13.86 -3.95 -4.76
CA MET A 79 -13.56 -3.53 -6.14
C MET A 79 -13.26 -4.72 -7.06
N ILE A 80 -12.47 -5.70 -6.59
CA ILE A 80 -12.02 -6.83 -7.41
C ILE A 80 -13.03 -7.99 -7.38
N GLY A 81 -13.49 -8.39 -6.19
CA GLY A 81 -14.54 -9.39 -6.01
C GLY A 81 -14.24 -10.75 -6.64
N ILE A 82 -13.07 -11.33 -6.37
CA ILE A 82 -12.64 -12.65 -6.84
C ILE A 82 -12.30 -13.53 -5.64
N GLU A 83 -12.94 -14.70 -5.54
CA GLU A 83 -12.63 -15.67 -4.51
C GLU A 83 -11.26 -16.33 -4.74
N GLY A 84 -10.56 -16.65 -3.65
CA GLY A 84 -9.22 -17.25 -3.70
C GLY A 84 -8.07 -16.26 -3.86
N MET A 85 -8.34 -14.97 -4.08
CA MET A 85 -7.31 -13.93 -4.04
C MET A 85 -6.98 -13.48 -2.62
N VAL A 86 -5.74 -13.06 -2.42
CA VAL A 86 -5.28 -12.36 -1.22
C VAL A 86 -5.41 -10.85 -1.44
N TYR A 87 -6.01 -10.15 -0.49
CA TYR A 87 -6.20 -8.69 -0.55
C TYR A 87 -5.47 -8.02 0.59
N ILE A 88 -4.52 -7.15 0.25
CA ILE A 88 -3.67 -6.40 1.17
C ILE A 88 -3.92 -4.92 0.93
N GLY A 89 -4.25 -4.20 2.01
CA GLY A 89 -4.57 -2.79 2.00
C GLY A 89 -3.62 -1.96 2.84
N ASN A 90 -3.86 -0.65 2.86
CA ASN A 90 -3.08 0.32 3.63
C ASN A 90 -1.56 0.12 3.45
N HIS A 91 -1.11 -0.12 2.21
CA HIS A 91 0.30 -0.34 1.86
C HIS A 91 0.97 -1.52 2.59
N GLY A 92 0.20 -2.55 2.95
CA GLY A 92 0.72 -3.74 3.65
C GLY A 92 0.38 -3.81 5.13
N LEU A 93 -0.26 -2.78 5.70
CA LEU A 93 -0.59 -2.73 7.13
C LEU A 93 -1.82 -3.55 7.51
N GLU A 94 -2.65 -3.92 6.54
CA GLU A 94 -3.83 -4.74 6.76
C GLU A 94 -4.10 -5.72 5.61
N ARG A 95 -4.82 -6.80 5.90
CA ARG A 95 -5.30 -7.76 4.91
C ARG A 95 -6.75 -8.14 5.17
N TRP A 96 -7.47 -8.52 4.12
CA TRP A 96 -8.80 -9.12 4.26
C TRP A 96 -8.67 -10.63 4.45
N GLN A 97 -9.20 -11.16 5.54
CA GLN A 97 -9.20 -12.58 5.82
C GLN A 97 -10.43 -12.99 6.63
N ASN A 98 -11.03 -14.13 6.29
CA ASN A 98 -12.13 -14.75 7.04
C ASN A 98 -13.32 -13.81 7.34
N GLY A 99 -13.64 -12.89 6.42
CA GLY A 99 -14.74 -11.95 6.58
C GLY A 99 -14.42 -10.72 7.43
N ALA A 100 -13.15 -10.52 7.82
CA ALA A 100 -12.69 -9.40 8.61
C ALA A 100 -11.40 -8.79 8.04
N VAL A 101 -11.09 -7.57 8.49
CA VAL A 101 -9.78 -6.95 8.26
C VAL A 101 -8.86 -7.35 9.41
N GLU A 102 -7.72 -7.95 9.08
CA GLU A 102 -6.64 -8.24 10.02
C GLU A 102 -5.52 -7.24 9.82
N PHE A 103 -5.02 -6.67 10.91
CA PHE A 103 -3.90 -5.76 10.92
C PHE A 103 -2.61 -6.50 11.24
N ILE A 104 -1.48 -6.00 10.73
CA ILE A 104 -0.16 -6.50 11.14
C ILE A 104 0.12 -6.14 12.61
N GLU A 105 1.06 -6.85 13.23
CA GLU A 105 1.49 -6.51 14.59
C GLU A 105 2.19 -5.13 14.63
N GLY A 106 1.91 -4.34 15.67
CA GLY A 106 2.56 -3.04 15.91
C GLY A 106 1.80 -1.82 15.40
N VAL A 107 0.64 -1.97 14.76
CA VAL A 107 -0.17 -0.83 14.26
C VAL A 107 -1.34 -0.44 15.18
N GLN A 108 -1.46 -1.06 16.36
CA GLN A 108 -2.60 -0.85 17.26
C GLN A 108 -2.74 0.60 17.73
N GLU A 109 -1.63 1.33 17.85
CA GLU A 109 -1.64 2.74 18.23
C GLU A 109 -1.90 3.70 17.07
N TYR A 110 -1.83 3.23 15.82
CA TYR A 110 -1.88 4.09 14.64
C TYR A 110 -3.21 4.83 14.50
N PRO A 111 -4.39 4.22 14.76
CA PRO A 111 -5.65 4.93 14.67
C PRO A 111 -5.72 6.16 15.57
N ALA A 112 -5.24 6.06 16.82
CA ALA A 112 -5.20 7.20 17.73
C ALA A 112 -4.26 8.31 17.22
N ARG A 113 -3.10 7.92 16.68
CA ARG A 113 -2.13 8.86 16.09
C ARG A 113 -2.68 9.54 14.83
N VAL A 114 -3.39 8.80 13.99
CA VAL A 114 -4.04 9.33 12.78
C VAL A 114 -5.14 10.32 13.14
N ILE A 115 -5.94 10.03 14.16
CA ILE A 115 -6.97 10.96 14.66
C ILE A 115 -6.32 12.25 15.17
N ALA A 116 -5.28 12.15 16.00
CA ALA A 116 -4.55 13.32 16.50
C ALA A 116 -3.95 14.16 15.36
N ALA A 117 -3.29 13.51 14.38
CA ALA A 117 -2.74 14.20 13.22
C ALA A 117 -3.85 14.87 12.38
N LEU A 118 -5.01 14.23 12.21
CA LEU A 118 -6.14 14.81 11.49
C LEU A 118 -6.66 16.08 12.19
N GLU A 119 -6.75 16.07 13.52
CA GLU A 119 -7.17 17.23 14.31
C GLU A 119 -6.20 18.41 14.16
N GLU A 120 -4.90 18.16 14.23
CA GLU A 120 -3.86 19.17 14.02
C GLU A 120 -3.89 19.73 12.59
N LEU A 121 -4.01 18.86 11.59
CA LEU A 121 -3.92 19.23 10.18
C LEU A 121 -5.18 19.94 9.67
N ARG A 122 -6.37 19.66 10.22
CA ARG A 122 -7.62 20.33 9.81
C ARG A 122 -7.55 21.85 9.93
N GLY A 123 -6.89 22.37 10.97
CA GLY A 123 -6.72 23.81 11.15
C GLY A 123 -5.65 24.43 10.26
N LEU A 124 -4.66 23.64 9.85
CA LEU A 124 -3.50 24.10 9.07
C LEU A 124 -3.72 24.00 7.56
N LEU A 125 -4.57 23.07 7.11
CA LEU A 125 -4.73 22.69 5.70
C LEU A 125 -6.14 22.99 5.16
N ALA A 126 -6.76 24.08 5.61
CA ALA A 126 -8.01 24.61 5.04
C ALA A 126 -7.75 25.30 3.69
N ILE A 127 -7.18 24.57 2.73
CA ILE A 127 -6.84 25.06 1.39
C ILE A 127 -7.83 24.46 0.39
N ASP A 128 -8.45 25.30 -0.43
CA ASP A 128 -9.36 24.84 -1.48
C ASP A 128 -8.65 23.86 -2.43
N GLY A 129 -9.29 22.69 -2.62
CA GLY A 129 -8.76 21.60 -3.44
C GLY A 129 -7.86 20.59 -2.69
N LEU A 130 -7.57 20.84 -1.40
CA LEU A 130 -6.89 19.88 -0.52
C LEU A 130 -7.94 19.06 0.25
N ALA A 131 -7.79 17.74 0.28
CA ALA A 131 -8.63 16.85 1.06
C ALA A 131 -7.80 15.94 1.97
N LEU A 132 -8.27 15.74 3.21
CA LEU A 132 -7.69 14.80 4.16
C LEU A 132 -8.59 13.56 4.23
N GLU A 133 -8.00 12.39 4.04
CA GLU A 133 -8.71 11.10 4.06
C GLU A 133 -8.13 10.20 5.15
N ASN A 134 -8.96 9.89 6.17
CA ASN A 134 -8.61 8.94 7.22
C ASN A 134 -8.96 7.51 6.77
N LYS A 135 -7.94 6.65 6.67
CA LYS A 135 -8.09 5.23 6.27
C LYS A 135 -7.98 4.26 7.44
N GLY A 136 -8.15 4.75 8.67
CA GLY A 136 -8.06 3.98 9.91
C GLY A 136 -6.65 3.97 10.48
N VAL A 137 -5.70 3.31 9.80
CA VAL A 137 -4.29 3.20 10.23
C VAL A 137 -3.33 4.09 9.43
N THR A 138 -3.82 4.74 8.38
CA THR A 138 -3.08 5.73 7.61
C THR A 138 -3.93 6.98 7.38
N LEU A 139 -3.25 8.10 7.09
CA LEU A 139 -3.86 9.36 6.69
C LEU A 139 -3.33 9.72 5.30
N ALA A 140 -4.20 10.01 4.36
CA ALA A 140 -3.83 10.50 3.04
C ALA A 140 -4.17 11.98 2.89
N ILE A 141 -3.29 12.72 2.21
CA ILE A 141 -3.49 14.12 1.84
C ILE A 141 -3.58 14.18 0.32
N HIS A 142 -4.77 14.51 -0.19
CA HIS A 142 -5.04 14.68 -1.61
C HIS A 142 -4.86 16.15 -1.98
N TYR A 143 -3.97 16.44 -2.91
CA TYR A 143 -3.68 17.81 -3.37
C TYR A 143 -3.81 17.98 -4.89
N ARG A 144 -4.32 16.97 -5.60
CA ARG A 144 -4.42 16.98 -7.07
C ARG A 144 -5.33 18.09 -7.60
N HIS A 145 -6.32 18.51 -6.82
CA HIS A 145 -7.27 19.58 -7.17
C HIS A 145 -6.84 20.96 -6.66
N CYS A 146 -5.70 21.08 -5.98
CA CYS A 146 -5.19 22.37 -5.55
C CYS A 146 -4.74 23.20 -6.76
N LEU A 147 -5.19 24.46 -6.81
CA LEU A 147 -4.69 25.41 -7.81
C LEU A 147 -3.19 25.62 -7.61
N ILE A 148 -2.42 25.44 -8.68
CA ILE A 148 -0.96 25.63 -8.72
C ILE A 148 -0.63 27.05 -8.22
N GLY A 149 0.00 27.14 -7.05
CA GLY A 149 0.40 28.40 -6.39
C GLY A 149 -0.01 28.53 -4.92
N LEU A 150 -1.01 27.79 -4.46
CA LEU A 150 -1.49 27.84 -3.05
C LEU A 150 -0.83 26.81 -2.13
N VAL A 151 -0.23 25.76 -2.69
CA VAL A 151 0.49 24.73 -1.94
C VAL A 151 1.96 24.81 -2.34
N CYS A 152 2.78 25.43 -1.49
CA CYS A 152 4.23 25.32 -1.63
C CYS A 152 4.60 23.87 -1.29
N PRO A 153 5.37 23.14 -2.13
CA PRO A 153 5.81 21.77 -1.81
C PRO A 153 6.48 21.67 -0.43
N ASN A 154 7.13 22.76 -0.01
CA ASN A 154 7.78 22.86 1.29
C ASN A 154 6.81 22.83 2.48
N THR A 155 5.54 23.23 2.33
CA THR A 155 4.54 23.22 3.41
C THR A 155 4.04 21.81 3.72
N LEU A 156 3.95 20.93 2.71
CA LEU A 156 3.59 19.52 2.89
C LEU A 156 4.77 18.67 3.41
N ILE A 157 6.01 19.07 3.09
CA ILE A 157 7.23 18.37 3.53
C ILE A 157 7.68 18.80 4.93
N SER A 158 7.19 19.93 5.46
CA SER A 158 7.54 20.44 6.79
C SER A 158 6.75 19.82 7.96
N ILE A 159 6.00 18.73 7.75
CA ILE A 159 5.45 17.96 8.87
C ILE A 159 6.66 17.39 9.64
N PRO A 160 6.87 17.77 10.91
CA PRO A 160 8.05 17.32 11.64
C PRO A 160 8.08 15.80 11.68
N GLU A 161 9.26 15.22 11.41
CA GLU A 161 9.50 13.79 11.63
C GLU A 161 9.00 13.45 13.03
N SER A 162 8.05 12.52 13.12
CA SER A 162 7.60 12.00 14.41
C SER A 162 8.84 11.48 15.17
N PRO A 163 8.92 11.70 16.50
CA PRO A 163 10.13 11.38 17.23
C PRO A 163 10.45 9.90 17.05
N ARG A 164 11.64 9.63 16.49
CA ARG A 164 12.22 8.28 16.42
C ARG A 164 12.05 7.64 17.79
N LEU A 165 11.28 6.55 17.85
CA LEU A 165 11.15 5.72 19.04
C LEU A 165 12.56 5.29 19.45
N SER A 166 13.07 5.89 20.54
CA SER A 166 14.24 5.35 21.21
C SER A 166 13.81 4.00 21.78
N THR A 167 14.28 2.92 21.17
CA THR A 167 14.20 1.58 21.76
C THR A 167 15.09 1.59 23.01
N ARG A 168 14.54 1.98 24.16
CA ARG A 168 15.13 1.60 25.45
C ARG A 168 14.81 0.12 25.64
N SER A 169 15.79 -0.71 25.30
CA SER A 169 15.82 -2.13 25.64
C SER A 169 15.75 -2.30 27.16
N ALA A 170 14.57 -2.60 27.68
CA ALA A 170 14.41 -3.17 29.01
C ALA A 170 14.40 -4.70 28.88
N CYS A 171 15.57 -5.28 28.69
CA CYS A 171 15.81 -6.68 29.03
C CYS A 171 16.91 -6.70 30.09
N GLY A 172 16.49 -6.53 31.35
CA GLY A 172 17.22 -7.06 32.48
C GLY A 172 17.12 -8.59 32.42
N GLY A 173 18.27 -9.23 32.34
CA GLY A 173 18.42 -10.68 32.26
C GLY A 173 19.89 -11.00 32.41
N ASP A 174 20.33 -11.06 33.67
CA ASP A 174 21.65 -11.53 34.06
C ASP A 174 21.90 -12.94 33.53
N PHE A 175 22.88 -13.09 32.63
CA PHE A 175 23.52 -14.37 32.36
C PHE A 175 25.04 -14.17 32.18
N ILE A 176 25.73 -14.30 33.33
CA ILE A 176 27.00 -15.00 33.55
C ILE A 176 27.97 -15.18 32.35
N SER A 177 29.09 -14.46 32.47
CA SER A 177 30.48 -14.94 32.45
C SER A 177 31.25 -15.27 31.16
N GLU A 178 32.43 -14.64 31.10
CA GLU A 178 33.74 -15.13 30.63
C GLU A 178 34.27 -14.79 29.21
N ARG A 179 35.26 -13.89 29.25
CA ARG A 179 36.64 -13.96 28.68
C ARG A 179 36.88 -13.77 27.16
N GLN A 180 37.72 -12.74 26.91
CA GLN A 180 38.95 -12.68 26.07
C GLN A 180 38.79 -13.02 24.56
N CYS A 181 39.21 -12.21 23.60
CA CYS A 181 40.23 -11.16 23.47
C CYS A 181 39.70 -10.00 22.61
#